data_AF-A0A328Q2H0-F1
#
_entry.id   AF-A0A328Q2H0-F1
#
_cell.length_a   1.000
_cell.length_b   1.000
_cell.length_c   1.000
_cell.angle_alpha   90.00
_cell.angle_beta   90.00
_cell.angle_gamma   90.00
#
_symmetry.space_group_name_H-M   'P 1'
#
loop_
_entity.id
_entity.type
_entity.pdbx_description
1 polymer ?
#
loop_
_entity_poly.entity_id
_entity_poly.type
_entity_poly.pdbx_seq_one_letter_code
_entity_poly.pdbx_strand_id
1 'polypeptide(L)' 'MRKHHSKKYLSKINLKWSYSSSKGHYIGYKVTIVLEKNSLTLVLILIHNEVQHNTKIYKEVLENLKQ' A
#
# COMPACT_ATOMS: atom_id res chain seq x y z
N MET A 1 2.39 -26.74 -1.16
CA MET A 1 2.19 -26.22 -2.53
C MET A 1 1.33 -24.96 -2.47
N ARG A 2 1.70 -23.87 -3.16
CA ARG A 2 0.83 -22.67 -3.28
C ARG A 2 -0.35 -23.01 -4.21
N LYS A 3 -1.58 -22.80 -3.74
CA LYS A 3 -2.77 -22.90 -4.61
C LYS A 3 -2.78 -21.72 -5.57
N HIS A 4 -2.76 -21.99 -6.87
CA HIS A 4 -2.87 -20.96 -7.89
C HIS A 4 -4.36 -20.71 -8.20
N HIS A 5 -4.81 -19.46 -8.06
CA HIS A 5 -6.19 -19.06 -8.33
C HIS A 5 -6.22 -18.14 -9.57
N SER A 6 -7.16 -18.37 -10.49
CA SER A 6 -7.29 -17.54 -11.69
C SER A 6 -7.89 -16.16 -11.37
N LYS A 7 -7.57 -15.13 -12.17
CA LYS A 7 -8.14 -13.79 -11.99
C LYS A 7 -9.68 -13.80 -12.04
N LYS A 8 -10.27 -14.60 -12.94
CA LYS A 8 -11.72 -14.78 -13.07
C LYS A 8 -12.36 -15.44 -11.84
N TYR A 9 -11.62 -16.30 -11.13
CA TYR A 9 -12.08 -16.85 -9.86
C TYR A 9 -11.97 -15.79 -8.75
N LEU A 10 -10.83 -15.11 -8.64
CA LEU A 10 -10.59 -14.08 -7.64
C LEU A 10 -11.53 -12.87 -7.78
N SER A 11 -12.04 -12.58 -8.97
CA SER A 11 -13.00 -11.49 -9.20
C SER A 11 -14.42 -11.81 -8.72
N LYS A 12 -14.72 -13.10 -8.45
CA LYS A 12 -16.03 -13.55 -7.96
C LYS A 12 -16.14 -13.54 -6.44
N ILE A 13 -15.02 -13.35 -5.75
CA ILE A 13 -14.95 -13.29 -4.30
C ILE A 13 -14.79 -11.83 -3.88
N ASN A 14 -15.40 -11.47 -2.75
CA ASN A 14 -15.41 -10.10 -2.22
C ASN A 14 -14.05 -9.73 -1.62
N LEU A 15 -13.06 -9.57 -2.48
CA LEU A 15 -11.70 -9.18 -2.13
C LEU A 15 -11.50 -7.70 -2.42
N LYS A 16 -10.63 -7.05 -1.64
CA LYS A 16 -10.25 -5.65 -1.88
C LYS A 16 -9.30 -5.57 -3.08
N TRP A 17 -9.88 -5.37 -4.25
CA TRP A 17 -9.14 -5.13 -5.48
C TRP A 17 -8.64 -3.69 -5.54
N SER A 18 -7.47 -3.51 -6.13
CA SER A 18 -6.92 -2.20 -6.45
C SER A 18 -6.07 -2.26 -7.71
N TYR A 19 -5.72 -1.10 -8.25
CA TYR A 19 -4.98 -0.98 -9.50
C TYR A 19 -3.79 -0.04 -9.35
N SER A 20 -2.61 -0.51 -9.76
CA SER A 20 -1.39 0.27 -9.89
C SER A 20 -1.04 0.45 -11.36
N SER A 21 -0.71 1.67 -11.78
CA SER A 21 -0.31 1.96 -13.16
C SER A 21 0.95 1.21 -13.61
N SER A 22 1.87 0.88 -12.70
CA SER A 22 3.13 0.21 -13.01
C SER A 22 3.13 -1.31 -12.79
N LYS A 23 2.18 -1.83 -12.00
CA LYS A 23 2.12 -3.25 -11.62
C LYS A 23 0.80 -3.94 -11.97
N GLY A 24 -0.17 -3.19 -12.50
CA GLY A 24 -1.49 -3.71 -12.84
C GLY A 24 -2.38 -3.93 -11.61
N HIS A 25 -3.31 -4.87 -11.73
CA HIS A 25 -4.27 -5.17 -10.66
C HIS A 25 -3.61 -5.95 -9.53
N TYR A 26 -3.91 -5.58 -8.30
CA TYR A 26 -3.53 -6.33 -7.11
C TYR A 26 -4.71 -6.46 -6.14
N ILE A 27 -4.56 -7.35 -5.18
CA ILE A 27 -5.54 -7.59 -4.13
C ILE A 27 -4.87 -7.30 -2.80
N GLY A 28 -5.54 -6.53 -1.95
CA GLY A 28 -5.07 -6.17 -0.61
C GLY A 28 -4.70 -4.70 -0.49
N TYR A 29 -3.80 -4.41 0.44
CA TYR A 29 -3.45 -3.05 0.85
C TYR A 29 -2.02 -2.71 0.44
N LYS A 30 -1.76 -1.43 0.23
CA LYS A 30 -0.40 -0.91 0.11
C LYS A 30 0.03 -0.35 1.47
N VAL A 31 1.17 -0.79 1.97
CA VAL A 31 1.75 -0.27 3.21
C VAL A 31 2.93 0.65 2.87
N THR A 32 2.92 1.85 3.44
CA THR A 32 4.06 2.77 3.44
C THR A 32 4.63 2.83 4.85
N ILE A 33 5.93 2.55 4.99
CA ILE A 33 6.65 2.62 6.27
C ILE A 33 7.61 3.80 6.20
N VAL A 34 7.56 4.67 7.19
CA VAL A 34 8.49 5.80 7.32
C VAL A 34 9.41 5.55 8.50
N LEU A 35 10.72 5.57 8.22
CA LEU A 35 11.76 5.40 9.20
C LEU A 35 12.58 6.70 9.29
N GLU A 36 13.03 7.01 10.50
CA GLU A 36 14.06 8.03 10.69
C GLU A 36 15.38 7.52 10.10
N LYS A 37 16.09 8.37 9.37
CA LYS A 37 17.21 7.95 8.51
C LYS A 37 18.38 7.33 9.29
N ASN A 38 18.72 7.90 10.44
CA ASN A 38 19.95 7.55 11.15
C ASN A 38 19.73 6.39 12.15
N SER A 39 18.62 6.40 12.87
CA SER A 39 18.25 5.42 13.88
C SER A 39 17.41 4.26 13.34
N LEU A 40 16.85 4.39 12.13
CA LEU A 40 15.84 3.48 11.58
C LEU A 40 14.60 3.33 12.47
N THR A 41 14.38 4.27 13.37
CA THR A 41 13.21 4.27 14.24
C THR A 41 11.96 4.42 13.39
N LEU A 42 10.95 3.61 13.68
CA LEU A 42 9.66 3.68 13.03
C LEU A 42 8.95 4.99 13.42
N VAL A 43 8.69 5.83 12.44
CA VAL A 43 7.99 7.12 12.63
C VAL A 43 6.51 6.96 12.31
N LEU A 44 6.18 6.24 11.23
CA LEU A 44 4.80 6.13 10.76
C LEU A 44 4.58 4.86 9.93
N ILE A 45 3.40 4.27 10.06
CA ILE A 45 2.87 3.24 9.16
C ILE A 45 1.57 3.76 8.55
N LEU A 46 1.51 3.84 7.23
CA LEU A 46 0.30 4.16 6.49
C LEU A 46 -0.19 2.92 5.73
N ILE A 47 -1.48 2.62 5.88
CA ILE A 47 -2.13 1.50 5.20
C ILE A 47 -3.17 2.08 4.24
N HIS A 48 -2.91 1.95 2.94
CA HIS A 48 -3.78 2.47 1.90
C HIS A 48 -4.67 1.36 1.32
N ASN A 49 -5.99 1.58 1.36
CA ASN A 49 -7.00 0.70 0.77
C ASN A 49 -7.06 0.78 -0.74
N GLU A 50 -6.70 1.94 -1.28
CA GLU A 50 -6.69 2.22 -2.71
C GLU A 50 -5.34 2.84 -3.09
N VAL A 51 -4.96 2.74 -4.36
CA VAL A 51 -3.81 3.49 -4.87
C VAL A 51 -4.19 4.97 -4.91
N GLN A 52 -4.06 5.65 -3.78
CA GLN A 52 -3.80 7.07 -3.82
C GLN A 52 -2.51 7.23 -4.63
N HIS A 53 -2.62 7.96 -5.74
CA HIS A 53 -1.54 8.21 -6.69
C HIS A 53 -0.22 8.39 -5.95
N ASN A 54 0.77 7.58 -6.35
CA ASN A 54 2.14 7.57 -5.82
C ASN A 54 2.68 9.01 -5.74
N THR A 55 2.47 9.67 -4.61
CA THR A 55 3.10 10.94 -4.30
C THR A 55 4.48 10.62 -3.74
N LYS A 56 5.50 11.38 -4.15
CA LYS A 56 6.87 11.15 -3.67
C LYS A 56 6.99 11.28 -2.15
N ILE A 57 6.09 12.05 -1.53
CA ILE A 57 5.97 12.24 -0.09
C ILE A 57 4.47 12.37 0.22
N TYR A 58 3.95 11.53 1.11
CA TYR A 58 2.56 11.64 1.56
C TYR A 58 2.41 12.82 2.52
N LYS A 59 1.36 13.64 2.35
CA LYS A 59 1.10 14.79 3.23
C LYS A 59 0.97 14.38 4.69
N GLU A 60 0.36 13.22 4.95
CA GLU A 60 0.23 12.61 6.28
C GLU A 60 1.58 12.45 6.97
N VAL A 61 2.64 12.12 6.21
CA VAL A 61 4.01 12.00 6.74
C VAL A 61 4.53 13.38 7.16
N LEU A 62 4.32 14.40 6.33
CA LEU A 62 4.77 15.77 6.61
C LEU A 62 4.02 16.40 7.79
N GLU A 63 2.75 16.08 7.97
CA GLU A 63 1.94 16.56 9.10
C GLU A 63 2.39 15.92 10.41
N ASN A 64 2.68 14.61 10.42
CA ASN A 64 3.20 13.93 11.61
C ASN A 64 4.61 14.39 12.01
N LEU A 65 5.44 14.80 11.04
CA LEU A 65 6.80 15.29 11.32
C LEU A 65 6.85 16.74 11.84
N LYS A 66 5.75 17.49 11.80
CA LYS A 66 5.67 18.88 12.29
C LYS A 66 5.28 18.99 13.78
N GLN A 67 4.99 17.86 14.42
CA GLN A 67 4.72 17.76 15.86
C GLN A 67 6.02 17.56 16.62
#